data_AF-A0A8S2N3U0-F1
#
_entry.id   AF-A0A8S2N3U0-F1
#
_cell.length_a   1.000
_cell.length_b   1.000
_cell.length_c   1.000
_cell.angle_alpha   90.00
_cell.angle_beta   90.00
_cell.angle_gamma   90.00
#
_symmetry.space_group_name_H-M   'P 1'
#
loop_
_entity.id
_entity.type
_entity.pdbx_description
1 polymer ?
#
loop_
_entity_poly.entity_id
_entity_poly.type
_entity_poly.pdbx_seq_one_letter_code
_entity_poly.pdbx_strand_id
1 'polypeptide(L)'
;IFLLKEQIAAIQTDNELSISILQNQLQASKQEIEQLKHRIESLRQTNADNEKESSQVVISNDINRDEILWTYAERQQGEGSESASVDFQPSDVAVKTLENVLFGNANLTRSSSSNMDKPRHILFEDVELERQRIEEELNKTKYRLLNTTELLNESELTNVHLSEQVSLFKDEIRRLERNMDRAESISNLEYLKNIILKFFILKSAHERLQIIPVLVTMLKLSPDEQAKLVRVAHETASVVDTSINNESNTQPVANSANSSSSSSWGSYLNIW
;
A
#
# COMPACT_ATOMS: atom_id res chain seq x y z
N ILE A 1 9.56 44.32 -28.30
CA ILE A 1 10.61 43.39 -28.78
C ILE A 1 11.71 43.16 -27.73
N PHE A 2 12.27 44.21 -27.11
CA PHE A 2 13.31 44.07 -26.09
C PHE A 2 12.84 43.31 -24.83
N LEU A 3 11.73 43.72 -24.21
CA LEU A 3 11.12 43.07 -23.04
C LEU A 3 10.78 41.58 -23.24
N LEU A 4 10.28 41.21 -24.42
CA LEU A 4 9.97 39.80 -24.72
C LEU A 4 11.23 38.94 -24.86
N LYS A 5 12.32 39.50 -25.40
CA LYS A 5 13.62 38.81 -25.47
C LYS A 5 14.20 38.59 -24.07
N GLU A 6 14.06 39.58 -23.20
CA GLU A 6 14.51 39.49 -21.81
C GLU A 6 13.70 38.47 -21.02
N GLN A 7 12.38 38.42 -21.20
CA GLN A 7 11.52 37.42 -20.56
C GLN A 7 11.83 35.99 -21.04
N ILE A 8 12.07 35.79 -22.34
CA ILE A 8 12.48 34.48 -22.89
C ILE A 8 13.83 34.07 -22.32
N ALA A 9 14.79 34.99 -22.21
CA ALA A 9 16.10 34.70 -21.62
C ALA A 9 15.97 34.31 -20.14
N ALA A 10 15.13 35.00 -19.36
CA ALA A 10 14.90 34.68 -17.95
C ALA A 10 14.28 33.28 -17.77
N ILE A 11 13.28 32.93 -18.57
CA ILE A 11 12.68 31.58 -18.56
C ILE A 11 13.70 30.53 -18.96
N GLN A 12 14.57 30.83 -19.92
CA GLN A 12 15.60 29.91 -20.35
C GLN A 12 16.64 29.64 -19.26
N THR A 13 17.07 30.68 -18.54
CA THR A 13 17.96 30.52 -17.38
C THR A 13 17.31 29.73 -16.25
N ASP A 14 16.01 29.93 -15.99
CA ASP A 14 15.29 29.21 -14.94
C ASP A 14 15.11 27.72 -15.30
N ASN A 15 14.83 27.43 -16.56
CA ASN A 15 14.78 26.06 -17.07
C ASN A 15 16.15 25.37 -16.98
N GLU A 16 17.24 26.07 -17.30
CA GLU A 16 18.61 25.54 -17.17
C GLU A 16 18.96 25.22 -15.71
N LEU A 17 18.60 26.11 -14.78
CA LEU A 17 18.75 25.87 -13.34
C LEU A 17 17.91 24.68 -12.86
N SER A 18 16.66 24.60 -13.28
CA SER A 18 15.75 23.49 -12.95
C SER A 18 16.30 22.16 -13.45
N ILE A 19 16.80 22.10 -14.69
CA ILE A 19 17.43 20.91 -15.25
C ILE A 19 18.68 20.53 -14.45
N SER A 20 19.51 21.50 -14.08
CA SER A 20 20.71 21.25 -13.28
C SER A 20 20.39 20.66 -11.90
N ILE A 21 19.37 21.20 -11.21
CA ILE A 21 18.92 20.69 -9.91
C ILE A 21 18.40 19.26 -10.04
N LEU A 22 17.55 19.00 -11.03
CA LEU A 22 17.01 17.65 -11.29
C LEU A 22 18.11 16.65 -11.64
N GLN A 23 19.11 17.06 -12.43
CA GLN A 23 20.27 16.23 -12.74
C GLN A 23 21.09 15.89 -11.48
N ASN A 24 21.26 16.85 -10.58
CA ASN A 24 21.97 16.64 -9.32
C ASN A 24 21.19 15.68 -8.40
N GLN A 25 19.88 15.86 -8.26
CA GLN A 25 19.02 14.95 -7.51
C GLN A 25 19.05 13.52 -8.08
N LEU A 26 18.98 13.39 -9.42
CA LEU A 26 19.10 12.10 -10.09
C LEU A 26 20.47 11.45 -9.81
N GLN A 27 21.55 12.23 -9.86
CA GLN A 27 22.89 11.74 -9.58
C GLN A 27 23.03 11.27 -8.12
N ALA A 28 22.48 12.01 -7.16
CA ALA A 28 22.48 11.63 -5.75
C ALA A 28 21.70 10.32 -5.52
N SER A 29 20.49 10.21 -6.06
CA SER A 29 19.67 9.00 -5.96
C SER A 29 20.35 7.79 -6.64
N LYS A 30 21.03 7.98 -7.77
CA LYS A 30 21.83 6.92 -8.43
C LYS A 30 22.97 6.42 -7.54
N GLN A 31 23.67 7.33 -6.87
CA GLN A 31 24.76 6.94 -5.95
C GLN A 31 24.23 6.15 -4.75
N GLU A 32 23.09 6.55 -4.20
CA GLU A 32 22.43 5.82 -3.11
C GLU A 32 22.01 4.41 -3.53
N ILE A 33 21.42 4.25 -4.72
CA ILE A 33 21.06 2.94 -5.28
C ILE A 33 22.29 2.04 -5.40
N GLU A 34 23.41 2.57 -5.89
CA GLU A 34 24.66 1.78 -6.00
C GLU A 34 25.23 1.39 -4.62
N GLN A 35 25.15 2.28 -3.62
CA GLN A 35 25.53 1.95 -2.25
C GLN A 35 24.64 0.83 -1.66
N LEU A 36 23.33 0.92 -1.85
CA LEU A 36 22.38 -0.10 -1.40
C LEU A 36 22.61 -1.44 -2.09
N LYS A 37 22.88 -1.45 -3.40
CA LYS A 37 23.26 -2.67 -4.14
C LYS A 37 24.52 -3.31 -3.56
N HIS A 38 25.57 -2.52 -3.33
CA HIS A 38 26.81 -3.03 -2.71
C HIS A 38 26.55 -3.59 -1.30
N ARG A 39 25.67 -2.95 -0.53
CA ARG A 39 25.31 -3.42 0.82
C ARG A 39 24.55 -4.74 0.78
N ILE A 40 23.59 -4.88 -0.13
CA ILE A 40 22.83 -6.13 -0.34
C ILE A 40 23.78 -7.26 -0.75
N GLU A 41 24.69 -7.00 -1.69
CA GLU A 41 25.65 -8.01 -2.15
C GLU A 41 26.60 -8.44 -1.02
N SER A 42 27.05 -7.50 -0.20
CA SER A 42 27.88 -7.79 0.97
C SER A 42 27.14 -8.68 1.98
N LEU A 43 25.85 -8.41 2.22
CA LEU A 43 25.01 -9.22 3.12
C LEU A 43 24.74 -10.63 2.57
N ARG A 44 24.59 -10.77 1.24
CA ARG A 44 24.47 -12.07 0.59
C ARG A 44 25.72 -12.91 0.76
N GLN A 45 26.90 -12.31 0.61
CA GLN A 45 28.17 -12.99 0.81
C GLN A 45 28.33 -13.48 2.26
N THR A 46 28.00 -12.64 3.26
CA THR A 46 28.07 -13.04 4.68
C THR A 46 27.08 -14.14 5.04
N ASN A 47 25.88 -14.14 4.43
CA ASN A 47 24.88 -15.19 4.68
C ASN A 47 25.28 -16.52 4.04
N ALA A 48 25.93 -16.51 2.89
CA ALA A 48 26.45 -17.72 2.25
C ALA A 48 27.58 -18.39 3.07
N ASP A 49 28.35 -17.61 3.82
CA ASP A 49 29.38 -18.13 4.73
C ASP A 49 28.77 -18.72 6.02
N ASN A 50 27.65 -18.16 6.51
CA ASN A 50 26.94 -18.65 7.70
C ASN A 50 26.12 -19.94 7.47
N GLU A 51 25.62 -20.21 6.25
CA GLU A 51 24.90 -21.46 5.95
C GLU A 51 25.79 -22.72 5.98
N LYS A 52 27.12 -22.57 5.89
CA LYS A 52 28.06 -23.70 6.02
C LYS A 52 28.30 -24.16 7.46
N GLU A 53 27.94 -23.37 8.47
CA GLU A 53 28.06 -23.76 9.89
C GLU A 53 26.76 -24.30 10.51
N SER A 54 25.58 -24.03 9.92
CA SER A 54 24.28 -24.37 10.51
C SER A 54 23.64 -25.69 10.00
N SER A 55 24.43 -26.65 9.50
CA SER A 55 23.92 -27.96 9.02
C SER A 55 23.87 -29.07 10.09
N GLN A 56 23.83 -28.74 11.38
CA GLN A 56 23.83 -29.72 12.49
C GLN A 56 22.69 -29.49 13.49
N VAL A 57 21.46 -29.22 13.04
CA VAL A 57 20.27 -29.48 13.88
C VAL A 57 19.13 -29.98 12.99
N VAL A 58 18.99 -31.30 12.93
CA VAL A 58 17.82 -31.98 12.34
C VAL A 58 16.67 -31.87 13.34
N ILE A 59 15.61 -31.14 12.99
CA ILE A 59 14.29 -31.30 13.60
C ILE A 59 13.37 -31.87 12.53
N SER A 60 12.85 -33.06 12.81
CA SER A 60 11.98 -33.86 11.96
C SER A 60 10.72 -33.09 11.54
N ASN A 61 10.50 -33.02 10.23
CA ASN A 61 9.24 -32.56 9.63
C ASN A 61 8.18 -33.65 9.75
N ASP A 62 7.15 -33.40 10.57
CA ASP A 62 5.83 -33.99 10.39
C ASP A 62 4.79 -33.15 11.16
N ILE A 63 4.40 -32.00 10.60
CA ILE A 63 3.12 -31.37 10.96
C ILE A 63 2.43 -30.90 9.68
N ASN A 64 1.19 -31.37 9.57
CA ASN A 64 0.27 -31.32 8.45
C ASN A 64 -0.07 -29.87 8.04
N ARG A 65 -0.03 -29.59 6.74
CA ARG A 65 -0.04 -28.24 6.15
C ARG A 65 -1.40 -27.53 6.20
N ASP A 66 -2.45 -28.25 6.63
CA ASP A 66 -3.84 -27.76 6.61
C ASP A 66 -4.28 -27.08 7.92
N GLU A 67 -3.43 -27.01 8.94
CA GLU A 67 -3.74 -26.34 10.21
C GLU A 67 -3.22 -24.88 10.29
N ILE A 68 -2.54 -24.39 9.24
CA ILE A 68 -2.04 -23.02 9.15
C ILE A 68 -3.11 -22.11 8.52
N LEU A 69 -4.33 -22.16 9.05
CA LEU A 69 -5.43 -21.25 8.71
C LEU A 69 -5.98 -20.50 9.94
N TRP A 70 -5.33 -20.64 11.11
CA TRP A 70 -5.76 -20.01 12.37
C TRP A 70 -5.02 -18.72 12.75
N THR A 71 -4.20 -18.15 11.86
CA THR A 71 -3.33 -17.00 12.19
C THR A 71 -3.64 -15.71 11.43
N TYR A 72 -4.88 -15.53 10.98
CA TYR A 72 -5.41 -14.23 10.53
C TYR A 72 -6.54 -13.72 11.45
N ALA A 73 -6.44 -13.97 12.75
CA ALA A 73 -7.14 -13.13 13.71
C ALA A 73 -6.42 -11.77 13.74
N GLU A 74 -7.10 -10.72 13.26
CA GLU A 74 -6.68 -9.33 13.50
C GLU A 74 -6.55 -9.12 15.01
N ARG A 75 -5.31 -9.08 15.51
CA ARG A 75 -5.02 -8.79 16.91
C ARG A 75 -5.47 -7.35 17.19
N GLN A 76 -6.43 -7.18 18.09
CA GLN A 76 -6.89 -5.86 18.52
C GLN A 76 -5.89 -5.22 19.47
N GLN A 77 -5.83 -3.88 19.48
CA GLN A 77 -5.01 -3.12 20.44
C GLN A 77 -5.40 -3.49 21.87
N GLY A 78 -4.47 -4.05 22.65
CA GLY A 78 -4.69 -4.43 24.05
C GLY A 78 -4.52 -5.93 24.35
N GLU A 79 -4.29 -6.78 23.36
CA GLU A 79 -4.01 -8.20 23.59
C GLU A 79 -2.53 -8.38 24.03
N GLY A 80 -2.33 -8.58 25.33
CA GLY A 80 -1.00 -8.68 25.96
C GLY A 80 -0.94 -8.25 27.43
N SER A 81 -2.08 -7.89 28.04
CA SER A 81 -2.16 -7.54 29.46
C SER A 81 -2.38 -8.75 30.39
N GLU A 82 -2.15 -9.97 29.91
CA GLU A 82 -2.13 -11.14 30.80
C GLU A 82 -0.81 -11.13 31.60
N SER A 83 -0.90 -10.47 32.74
CA SER A 83 0.04 -10.62 33.85
C SER A 83 0.38 -12.10 34.02
N ALA A 84 1.66 -12.43 33.89
CA ALA A 84 2.19 -13.73 34.22
C ALA A 84 1.72 -14.12 35.64
N SER A 85 0.70 -14.98 35.72
CA SER A 85 0.44 -15.74 36.94
C SER A 85 1.59 -16.72 37.06
N VAL A 86 2.65 -16.28 37.74
CA VAL A 86 3.69 -17.19 38.24
C VAL A 86 2.95 -18.18 39.13
N ASP A 87 2.76 -19.40 38.61
CA ASP A 87 2.32 -20.55 39.40
C ASP A 87 3.35 -20.76 40.51
N PHE A 88 3.05 -20.20 41.69
CA PHE A 88 3.77 -20.47 42.90
C PHE A 88 3.32 -21.84 43.41
N GLN A 89 4.06 -22.86 43.00
CA GLN A 89 4.01 -24.18 43.61
C GLN A 89 4.25 -24.01 45.13
N PRO A 90 3.40 -24.55 46.02
CA PRO A 90 3.56 -24.34 47.46
C PRO A 90 4.73 -25.21 47.94
N SER A 91 5.93 -24.65 47.92
CA SER A 91 7.00 -25.13 48.77
C SER A 91 6.71 -24.71 50.21
N ASP A 92 6.95 -25.63 51.12
CA ASP A 92 6.56 -25.67 52.53
C ASP A 92 7.23 -24.57 53.38
N VAL A 93 6.87 -23.31 53.14
CA VAL A 93 7.40 -22.16 53.90
C VAL A 93 6.30 -21.61 54.79
N ALA A 94 6.42 -21.91 56.08
CA ALA A 94 5.55 -21.43 57.14
C ALA A 94 5.25 -19.92 56.98
N VAL A 95 3.98 -19.61 56.74
CA VAL A 95 3.47 -18.24 56.64
C VAL A 95 3.72 -17.55 57.97
N LYS A 96 4.65 -16.59 57.99
CA LYS A 96 4.83 -15.70 59.14
C LYS A 96 3.71 -14.67 59.11
N THR A 97 2.72 -14.82 59.98
CA THR A 97 1.67 -13.81 60.22
C THR A 97 2.30 -12.49 60.66
N LEU A 98 1.63 -11.37 60.36
CA LEU A 98 2.09 -10.01 60.67
C LEU A 98 2.41 -9.83 62.17
N GLU A 99 1.69 -10.56 63.04
CA GLU A 99 1.96 -10.63 64.48
C GLU A 99 3.32 -11.24 64.82
N ASN A 100 3.84 -12.20 64.05
CA ASN A 100 5.17 -12.79 64.29
C ASN A 100 6.32 -11.85 63.90
N VAL A 101 6.06 -10.86 63.05
CA VAL A 101 7.05 -9.84 62.65
C VAL A 101 7.00 -8.66 63.62
N LEU A 102 5.80 -8.26 64.05
CA LEU A 102 5.63 -7.16 65.03
C LEU A 102 5.96 -7.58 66.48
N PHE A 103 5.70 -8.83 66.85
CA PHE A 103 5.88 -9.36 68.22
C PHE A 103 6.87 -10.53 68.29
N GLY A 104 7.77 -10.63 67.31
CA GLY A 104 8.78 -11.68 67.25
C GLY A 104 9.43 -11.91 68.61
N ASN A 105 9.22 -13.12 69.14
CA ASN A 105 9.89 -13.79 70.27
C ASN A 105 9.63 -13.35 71.73
N ALA A 106 8.37 -13.19 72.15
CA ALA A 106 8.01 -13.12 73.58
C ALA A 106 8.26 -14.41 74.41
N ASN A 107 8.93 -15.44 73.89
CA ASN A 107 9.20 -16.72 74.56
C ASN A 107 10.69 -17.11 74.63
N LEU A 108 11.59 -16.14 74.81
CA LEU A 108 12.99 -16.42 75.18
C LEU A 108 13.42 -15.62 76.42
N THR A 109 12.59 -15.62 77.47
CA THR A 109 13.12 -15.45 78.83
C THR A 109 13.73 -16.78 79.27
N ARG A 110 15.06 -16.88 79.26
CA ARG A 110 15.92 -17.42 80.34
C ARG A 110 17.20 -18.09 79.82
N SER A 111 18.25 -17.29 79.67
CA SER A 111 19.68 -17.67 79.82
C SER A 111 20.53 -16.46 79.44
N SER A 112 20.81 -15.56 80.37
CA SER A 112 22.13 -15.43 81.00
C SER A 112 23.24 -14.86 80.10
N SER A 113 23.68 -13.68 80.52
CA SER A 113 25.06 -13.16 80.50
C SER A 113 25.54 -12.31 79.32
N SER A 114 25.83 -11.07 79.72
CA SER A 114 26.98 -10.22 79.36
C SER A 114 27.01 -9.52 78.00
N ASN A 115 26.98 -8.19 78.11
CA ASN A 115 27.58 -7.16 77.26
C ASN A 115 26.59 -6.36 76.41
N MET A 116 25.81 -5.52 77.10
CA MET A 116 25.34 -4.25 76.55
C MET A 116 26.55 -3.31 76.42
N ASP A 117 26.95 -3.03 75.19
CA ASP A 117 27.35 -1.70 74.70
C ASP A 117 27.86 -1.84 73.26
N LYS A 118 26.91 -1.88 72.31
CA LYS A 118 27.16 -1.54 70.90
C LYS A 118 26.22 -0.38 70.54
N PRO A 119 26.75 0.73 70.00
CA PRO A 119 26.09 2.03 70.12
C PRO A 119 24.89 2.13 69.17
N ARG A 120 23.79 2.69 69.68
CA ARG A 120 22.56 3.07 68.92
C ARG A 120 22.83 3.88 67.64
N HIS A 121 24.02 4.42 67.47
CA HIS A 121 24.45 5.16 66.28
C HIS A 121 24.55 4.29 65.02
N ILE A 122 24.92 3.00 65.15
CA ILE A 122 25.13 2.11 63.99
C ILE A 122 23.78 1.79 63.31
N LEU A 123 22.71 1.61 64.09
CA LEU A 123 21.38 1.31 63.57
C LEU A 123 20.73 2.51 62.85
N PHE A 124 21.04 3.74 63.24
CA PHE A 124 20.49 4.94 62.58
C PHE A 124 21.23 5.24 61.27
N GLU A 125 22.55 5.04 61.25
CA GLU A 125 23.39 5.13 60.05
C GLU A 125 22.96 4.09 58.99
N ASP A 126 22.71 2.84 59.42
CA ASP A 126 22.25 1.76 58.54
C ASP A 126 20.86 2.03 57.93
N VAL A 127 19.94 2.62 58.71
CA VAL A 127 18.60 3.00 58.22
C VAL A 127 18.67 4.17 57.23
N GLU A 128 19.54 5.16 57.49
CA GLU A 128 19.72 6.30 56.60
C GLU A 128 20.41 5.89 55.29
N LEU A 129 21.35 4.94 55.34
CA LEU A 129 21.99 4.34 54.17
C LEU A 129 20.98 3.54 53.32
N GLU A 130 20.13 2.73 53.95
CA GLU A 130 19.08 1.99 53.22
C GLU A 130 18.02 2.95 52.64
N ARG A 131 17.68 4.04 53.35
CA ARG A 131 16.80 5.10 52.83
C ARG A 131 17.40 5.74 51.56
N GLN A 132 18.67 6.09 51.60
CA GLN A 132 19.39 6.64 50.44
C GLN A 132 19.44 5.65 49.28
N ARG A 133 19.68 4.37 49.56
CA ARG A 133 19.67 3.31 48.56
C ARG A 133 18.30 3.15 47.88
N ILE A 134 17.22 3.15 48.68
CA ILE A 134 15.85 3.09 48.16
C ILE A 134 15.54 4.33 47.31
N GLU A 135 15.98 5.51 47.74
CA GLU A 135 15.78 6.77 47.00
C GLU A 135 16.56 6.78 45.67
N GLU A 136 17.76 6.21 45.64
CA GLU A 136 18.53 6.02 44.41
C GLU A 136 17.85 5.03 43.46
N GLU A 137 17.37 3.89 43.95
CA GLU A 137 16.62 2.92 43.15
C GLU A 137 15.27 3.49 42.65
N LEU A 138 14.61 4.31 43.47
CA LEU A 138 13.40 5.04 43.07
C LEU A 138 13.71 6.02 41.93
N ASN A 139 14.81 6.75 42.02
CA ASN A 139 15.22 7.67 40.95
C ASN A 139 15.62 6.92 39.67
N LYS A 140 16.31 5.78 39.78
CA LYS A 140 16.64 4.92 38.62
C LYS A 140 15.38 4.38 37.95
N THR A 141 14.43 3.87 38.73
CA THR A 141 13.16 3.35 38.20
C THR A 141 12.32 4.46 37.57
N LYS A 142 12.26 5.65 38.18
CA LYS A 142 11.61 6.83 37.59
C LYS A 142 12.23 7.24 36.26
N TYR A 143 13.56 7.27 36.16
CA TYR A 143 14.25 7.58 34.91
C TYR A 143 13.95 6.55 33.81
N ARG A 144 13.99 5.25 34.17
CA ARG A 144 13.63 4.16 33.25
C ARG A 144 12.20 4.31 32.75
N LEU A 145 11.25 4.61 33.65
CA LEU A 145 9.85 4.80 33.31
C LEU A 145 9.64 5.97 32.35
N LEU A 146 10.30 7.10 32.60
CA LEU A 146 10.26 8.26 31.69
C LEU A 146 10.79 7.88 30.30
N ASN A 147 11.96 7.25 30.23
CA ASN A 147 12.55 6.80 28.97
C ASN A 147 11.64 5.81 28.21
N THR A 148 11.04 4.83 28.90
CA THR A 148 10.10 3.90 28.23
C THR A 148 8.82 4.59 27.78
N THR A 149 8.38 5.63 28.49
CA THR A 149 7.21 6.42 28.09
C THR A 149 7.51 7.25 26.84
N GLU A 150 8.71 7.84 26.76
CA GLU A 150 9.17 8.56 25.57
C GLU A 150 9.27 7.63 24.36
N LEU A 151 9.90 6.46 24.52
CA LEU A 151 9.98 5.45 23.46
C LEU A 151 8.61 4.95 23.02
N LEU A 152 7.67 4.80 23.96
CA LEU A 152 6.30 4.40 23.65
C LEU A 152 5.59 5.48 22.82
N ASN A 153 5.73 6.75 23.21
CA ASN A 153 5.16 7.87 22.47
C ASN A 153 5.77 7.98 21.06
N GLU A 154 7.08 7.82 20.92
CA GLU A 154 7.74 7.77 19.61
C GLU A 154 7.21 6.61 18.76
N SER A 155 7.04 5.42 19.35
CA SER A 155 6.45 4.26 18.68
C SER A 155 4.99 4.49 18.28
N GLU A 156 4.19 5.17 19.11
CA GLU A 156 2.80 5.49 18.81
C GLU A 156 2.72 6.48 17.64
N LEU A 157 3.54 7.54 17.67
CA LEU A 157 3.61 8.53 16.60
C LEU A 157 4.02 7.89 15.26
N THR A 158 5.03 7.04 15.27
CA THR A 158 5.46 6.33 14.05
C THR A 158 4.37 5.37 13.55
N ASN A 159 3.64 4.72 14.45
CA ASN A 159 2.53 3.83 14.08
C ASN A 159 1.38 4.60 13.41
N VAL A 160 1.01 5.77 13.94
CA VAL A 160 0.00 6.66 13.32
C VAL A 160 0.45 7.07 11.92
N HIS A 161 1.69 7.52 11.78
CA HIS A 161 2.22 7.93 10.48
C HIS A 161 2.22 6.77 9.46
N LEU A 162 2.63 5.56 9.86
CA LEU A 162 2.57 4.38 9.00
C LEU A 162 1.12 4.03 8.61
N SER A 163 0.18 4.15 9.55
CA SER A 163 -1.24 3.90 9.29
C SER A 163 -1.83 4.89 8.29
N GLU A 164 -1.46 6.17 8.40
CA GLU A 164 -1.83 7.21 7.43
C GLU A 164 -1.25 6.92 6.04
N GLN A 165 0.03 6.58 5.96
CA GLN A 165 0.66 6.20 4.69
C GLN A 165 -0.03 5.00 4.04
N VAL A 166 -0.38 3.97 4.82
CA VAL A 166 -1.13 2.82 4.34
C VAL A 166 -2.49 3.23 3.78
N SER A 167 -3.20 4.14 4.47
CA SER A 167 -4.48 4.66 3.97
C SER A 167 -4.31 5.41 2.65
N LEU A 168 -3.32 6.30 2.56
CA LEU A 168 -3.02 7.05 1.35
C LEU A 168 -2.65 6.14 0.18
N PHE A 169 -1.83 5.12 0.42
CA PHE A 169 -1.47 4.15 -0.62
C PHE A 169 -2.67 3.31 -1.06
N LYS A 170 -3.55 2.90 -0.15
CA LYS A 170 -4.79 2.21 -0.52
C LYS A 170 -5.67 3.06 -1.43
N ASP A 171 -5.83 4.34 -1.12
CA ASP A 171 -6.62 5.26 -1.95
C ASP A 171 -5.95 5.56 -3.29
N GLU A 172 -4.62 5.65 -3.32
CA GLU A 172 -3.85 5.82 -4.55
C GLU A 172 -4.00 4.60 -5.46
N ILE A 173 -3.91 3.38 -4.94
CA ILE A 173 -4.12 2.14 -5.69
C ILE A 173 -5.53 2.15 -6.31
N ARG A 174 -6.57 2.41 -5.52
CA ARG A 174 -7.96 2.49 -6.04
C ARG A 174 -8.14 3.55 -7.11
N ARG A 175 -7.41 4.66 -7.02
CA ARG A 175 -7.42 5.72 -8.03
C ARG A 175 -6.73 5.25 -9.31
N LEU A 176 -5.56 4.63 -9.18
CA LEU A 176 -4.79 4.11 -10.30
C LEU A 176 -5.53 3.00 -11.04
N GLU A 177 -6.18 2.08 -10.31
CA GLU A 177 -7.04 1.03 -10.89
C GLU A 177 -8.15 1.63 -11.75
N ARG A 178 -8.92 2.57 -11.20
CA ARG A 178 -9.97 3.26 -11.98
C ARG A 178 -9.43 4.01 -13.19
N ASN A 179 -8.26 4.63 -13.06
CA ASN A 179 -7.62 5.32 -14.18
C ASN A 179 -7.15 4.33 -15.26
N MET A 180 -6.65 3.15 -14.85
CA MET A 180 -6.27 2.06 -15.75
C MET A 180 -7.50 1.52 -16.48
N ASP A 181 -8.61 1.26 -15.77
CA ASP A 181 -9.87 0.81 -16.38
C ASP A 181 -10.39 1.82 -17.40
N ARG A 182 -10.29 3.12 -17.10
CA ARG A 182 -10.63 4.18 -18.07
C ARG A 182 -9.69 4.18 -19.27
N ALA A 183 -8.38 4.05 -19.06
CA ALA A 183 -7.41 4.00 -20.15
C ALA A 183 -7.64 2.77 -21.04
N GLU A 184 -7.94 1.61 -20.45
CA GLU A 184 -8.32 0.40 -21.16
C GLU A 184 -9.62 0.63 -21.94
N SER A 185 -10.64 1.21 -21.31
CA SER A 185 -11.90 1.56 -21.98
C SER A 185 -11.67 2.52 -23.16
N ILE A 186 -10.78 3.50 -23.04
CA ILE A 186 -10.44 4.44 -24.12
C ILE A 186 -9.75 3.68 -25.27
N SER A 187 -8.80 2.80 -24.97
CA SER A 187 -8.13 1.94 -25.97
C SER A 187 -9.14 1.02 -26.68
N ASN A 188 -10.03 0.40 -25.91
CA ASN A 188 -11.11 -0.45 -26.43
C ASN A 188 -12.06 0.33 -27.33
N LEU A 189 -12.38 1.59 -26.98
CA LEU A 189 -13.18 2.48 -27.82
C LEU A 189 -12.46 2.88 -29.11
N GLU A 190 -11.14 3.10 -29.05
CA GLU A 190 -10.36 3.36 -30.26
C GLU A 190 -10.32 2.13 -31.18
N TYR A 191 -10.15 0.94 -30.61
CA TYR A 191 -10.25 -0.30 -31.36
C TYR A 191 -11.64 -0.43 -32.00
N LEU A 192 -12.71 -0.23 -31.23
CA LEU A 192 -14.08 -0.27 -31.72
C LEU A 192 -14.31 0.73 -32.85
N LYS A 193 -13.83 1.98 -32.73
CA LYS A 193 -13.85 3.00 -33.79
C LYS A 193 -13.26 2.44 -35.08
N ASN A 194 -12.07 1.83 -35.01
CA ASN A 194 -11.40 1.26 -36.17
C ASN A 194 -12.19 0.09 -36.78
N ILE A 195 -12.80 -0.76 -35.95
CA ILE A 195 -13.62 -1.88 -36.40
C ILE A 195 -14.90 -1.40 -37.08
N ILE A 196 -15.61 -0.43 -36.50
CA ILE A 196 -16.80 0.18 -37.09
C ILE A 196 -16.45 0.84 -38.43
N LEU A 197 -15.34 1.58 -38.48
CA LEU A 197 -14.88 2.23 -39.70
C LEU A 197 -14.54 1.21 -40.80
N LYS A 198 -13.85 0.11 -40.46
CA LYS A 198 -13.63 -1.02 -41.39
C LYS A 198 -14.95 -1.62 -41.86
N PHE A 199 -15.91 -1.84 -40.96
CA PHE A 199 -17.21 -2.41 -41.31
C PHE A 199 -17.94 -1.56 -42.37
N PHE A 200 -17.91 -0.23 -42.26
CA PHE A 200 -18.52 0.66 -43.25
C PHE A 200 -17.76 0.76 -44.58
N ILE A 201 -16.42 0.73 -44.55
CA ILE A 201 -15.60 0.92 -45.77
C ILE A 201 -15.51 -0.35 -46.63
N LEU A 202 -15.46 -1.53 -46.01
CA LEU A 202 -15.31 -2.78 -46.73
C LEU A 202 -16.52 -3.01 -47.64
N LYS A 203 -16.28 -3.45 -48.89
CA LYS A 203 -17.34 -3.73 -49.87
C LYS A 203 -17.68 -5.23 -49.97
N SER A 204 -16.80 -6.09 -49.45
CA SER A 204 -17.00 -7.54 -49.47
C SER A 204 -17.93 -7.97 -48.34
N ALA A 205 -19.01 -8.69 -48.69
CA ALA A 205 -19.93 -9.27 -47.71
C ALA A 205 -19.20 -10.21 -46.74
N HIS A 206 -18.25 -11.00 -47.27
CA HIS A 206 -17.52 -11.99 -46.49
C HIS A 206 -16.65 -11.34 -45.40
N GLU A 207 -15.93 -10.27 -45.74
CA GLU A 207 -15.08 -9.56 -44.77
C GLU A 207 -15.92 -8.82 -43.72
N ARG A 208 -17.10 -8.27 -44.11
CA ARG A 208 -18.06 -7.69 -43.16
C ARG A 208 -18.58 -8.72 -42.17
N LEU A 209 -18.94 -9.92 -42.64
CA LEU A 209 -19.41 -11.01 -41.76
C LEU A 209 -18.33 -11.46 -40.77
N GLN A 210 -17.05 -11.48 -41.16
CA GLN A 210 -15.94 -11.79 -40.25
C GLN A 210 -15.75 -10.75 -39.13
N ILE A 211 -16.16 -9.50 -39.36
CA ILE A 211 -16.07 -8.42 -38.37
C ILE A 211 -17.23 -8.44 -37.36
N ILE A 212 -18.40 -8.96 -37.74
CA ILE A 212 -19.59 -8.99 -36.88
C ILE A 212 -19.33 -9.63 -35.50
N PRO A 213 -18.63 -10.77 -35.37
CA PRO A 213 -18.31 -11.35 -34.07
C PRO A 213 -17.56 -10.38 -33.14
N VAL A 214 -16.65 -9.58 -33.69
CA VAL A 214 -15.89 -8.57 -32.93
C VAL A 214 -16.80 -7.43 -32.47
N LEU A 215 -17.73 -6.99 -33.31
CA LEU A 215 -18.73 -5.98 -32.92
C LEU A 215 -19.68 -6.53 -31.85
N VAL A 216 -20.10 -7.78 -31.95
CA VAL A 216 -20.96 -8.44 -30.96
C VAL A 216 -20.28 -8.51 -29.60
N THR A 217 -18.99 -8.87 -29.54
CA THR A 217 -18.26 -8.96 -28.26
C THR A 217 -17.96 -7.59 -27.65
N MET A 218 -17.58 -6.60 -28.47
CA MET A 218 -17.22 -5.25 -28.01
C MET A 218 -18.45 -4.40 -27.61
N LEU A 219 -19.58 -4.53 -28.32
CA LEU A 219 -20.81 -3.79 -28.03
C LEU A 219 -21.82 -4.60 -27.20
N LYS A 220 -21.51 -5.86 -26.85
CA LYS A 220 -22.41 -6.78 -26.14
C LYS A 220 -23.80 -6.83 -26.78
N LEU A 221 -23.82 -6.98 -28.10
CA LEU A 221 -25.06 -6.98 -28.89
C LEU A 221 -25.95 -8.18 -28.54
N SER A 222 -27.25 -7.95 -28.54
CA SER A 222 -28.24 -9.02 -28.45
C SER A 222 -28.27 -9.87 -29.74
N PRO A 223 -28.78 -11.12 -29.69
CA PRO A 223 -28.93 -11.96 -30.88
C PRO A 223 -29.77 -11.30 -32.00
N ASP A 224 -30.77 -10.51 -31.62
CA ASP A 224 -31.64 -9.79 -32.55
C ASP A 224 -30.88 -8.68 -33.29
N GLU A 225 -30.01 -7.94 -32.58
CA GLU A 225 -29.15 -6.91 -33.17
C GLU A 225 -28.06 -7.50 -34.05
N GLN A 226 -27.50 -8.66 -33.67
CA GLN A 226 -26.58 -9.41 -34.50
C GLN A 226 -27.23 -9.82 -35.83
N ALA A 227 -28.47 -10.34 -35.80
CA ALA A 227 -29.18 -10.73 -37.02
C ALA A 227 -29.41 -9.54 -37.97
N LYS A 228 -29.67 -8.34 -37.43
CA LYS A 228 -29.77 -7.11 -38.24
C LYS A 228 -28.45 -6.76 -38.92
N LEU A 229 -27.32 -6.84 -38.21
CA LEU A 229 -25.99 -6.58 -38.79
C LEU A 229 -25.64 -7.57 -39.90
N VAL A 230 -25.98 -8.86 -39.73
CA VAL A 230 -25.78 -9.89 -40.77
C VAL A 230 -26.57 -9.56 -42.03
N ARG A 231 -27.85 -9.16 -41.88
CA ARG A 231 -28.68 -8.74 -43.02
C ARG A 231 -28.07 -7.54 -43.76
N VAL A 232 -27.64 -6.51 -43.04
CA VAL A 232 -26.99 -5.32 -43.63
C VAL A 232 -25.68 -5.68 -44.34
N ALA A 233 -24.89 -6.59 -43.78
CA ALA A 233 -23.65 -7.06 -44.39
C ALA A 233 -23.87 -7.77 -45.74
N HIS A 234 -24.98 -8.51 -45.88
CA HIS A 234 -25.37 -9.13 -47.15
C HIS A 234 -26.00 -8.14 -48.15
N GLU A 235 -26.86 -7.23 -47.68
CA GLU A 235 -27.62 -6.30 -48.51
C GLU A 235 -26.73 -5.26 -49.21
N THR A 236 -25.70 -4.79 -48.52
CA THR A 236 -24.72 -3.82 -49.05
C THR A 236 -23.82 -4.36 -50.16
N ALA A 237 -23.69 -5.69 -50.29
CA ALA A 237 -23.01 -6.32 -51.42
C ALA A 237 -23.87 -6.32 -52.70
N SER A 238 -25.21 -6.33 -52.55
CA SER A 238 -26.13 -6.36 -53.69
C SER A 238 -26.27 -5.01 -54.41
N VAL A 239 -25.98 -3.90 -53.74
CA VAL A 239 -26.23 -2.55 -54.29
C VAL A 239 -25.15 -2.11 -55.29
N VAL A 240 -23.97 -2.75 -55.29
CA VAL A 240 -22.85 -2.35 -56.16
C VAL A 240 -22.95 -2.92 -57.59
N ASP A 241 -23.66 -4.03 -57.81
CA ASP A 241 -23.74 -4.65 -59.14
C ASP A 241 -24.89 -4.13 -60.02
N THR A 242 -25.79 -3.29 -59.51
CA THR A 242 -26.97 -2.81 -60.27
C THR A 242 -26.81 -1.43 -60.90
N SER A 243 -25.64 -0.78 -60.81
CA SER A 243 -25.48 0.63 -61.24
C SER A 243 -24.80 0.86 -62.61
N ILE A 244 -24.56 -0.18 -63.43
CA ILE A 244 -23.81 0.01 -64.70
C ILE A 244 -24.66 -0.09 -65.99
N ASN A 245 -25.87 -0.65 -65.99
CA ASN A 245 -26.66 -0.74 -67.23
C ASN A 245 -28.11 -0.31 -67.03
N ASN A 246 -28.42 0.96 -67.35
CA ASN A 246 -29.46 1.28 -68.34
C ASN A 246 -29.55 2.79 -68.65
N GLU A 247 -29.35 3.06 -69.93
CA GLU A 247 -30.09 4.03 -70.76
C GLU A 247 -29.85 5.54 -70.58
N SER A 248 -28.98 6.02 -71.48
CA SER A 248 -29.26 7.20 -72.31
C SER A 248 -30.73 7.29 -72.74
N ASN A 249 -31.43 8.39 -72.43
CA ASN A 249 -31.73 9.47 -73.37
C ASN A 249 -32.79 10.47 -72.82
N THR A 250 -32.57 11.76 -73.12
CA THR A 250 -33.48 12.93 -73.07
C THR A 250 -33.86 13.64 -71.74
N GLN A 251 -33.36 14.89 -71.68
CA GLN A 251 -33.63 16.09 -70.83
C GLN A 251 -35.04 16.72 -71.04
N PRO A 252 -35.38 17.94 -70.50
CA PRO A 252 -35.28 18.48 -69.13
C PRO A 252 -36.57 19.21 -68.67
N VAL A 253 -36.83 19.41 -67.36
CA VAL A 253 -37.64 20.54 -66.87
C VAL A 253 -37.08 21.05 -65.53
N ALA A 254 -36.97 22.37 -65.46
CA ALA A 254 -36.44 23.19 -64.37
C ALA A 254 -37.23 23.09 -63.05
N ASN A 255 -36.55 23.21 -61.91
CA ASN A 255 -36.68 24.40 -61.06
C ASN A 255 -35.66 24.43 -59.90
N SER A 256 -35.08 25.61 -59.74
CA SER A 256 -34.14 26.03 -58.70
C SER A 256 -34.89 26.46 -57.43
N ALA A 257 -34.41 26.04 -56.25
CA ALA A 257 -33.98 26.94 -55.17
C ALA A 257 -33.62 26.18 -53.87
N ASN A 258 -32.32 26.22 -53.54
CA ASN A 258 -31.68 26.26 -52.22
C ASN A 258 -32.56 26.78 -51.06
N SER A 259 -32.43 26.41 -49.78
CA SER A 259 -31.21 26.23 -48.97
C SER A 259 -31.53 25.66 -47.57
N SER A 260 -30.64 24.79 -47.10
CA SER A 260 -30.12 24.60 -45.72
C SER A 260 -30.97 24.91 -44.48
N SER A 261 -31.22 23.87 -43.68
CA SER A 261 -30.93 23.93 -42.23
C SER A 261 -30.42 22.56 -41.74
N SER A 262 -29.12 22.52 -41.47
CA SER A 262 -28.40 21.38 -40.93
C SER A 262 -28.54 21.32 -39.41
N SER A 263 -29.06 20.19 -38.93
CA SER A 263 -28.42 19.35 -37.91
C SER A 263 -27.82 20.06 -36.68
N SER A 264 -28.67 20.21 -35.66
CA SER A 264 -28.33 20.46 -34.27
C SER A 264 -27.64 19.25 -33.63
N TRP A 265 -26.31 19.14 -33.80
CA TRP A 265 -25.46 18.19 -33.06
C TRP A 265 -24.34 18.88 -32.23
N GLY A 266 -24.33 20.22 -32.18
CA GLY A 266 -23.25 20.98 -31.53
C GLY A 266 -23.35 21.14 -30.00
N SER A 267 -24.34 20.54 -29.32
CA SER A 267 -24.64 20.91 -27.93
C SER A 267 -24.08 19.97 -26.84
N TYR A 268 -23.34 18.91 -27.21
CA TYR A 268 -22.88 17.90 -26.24
C TYR A 268 -21.36 17.79 -26.09
N LEU A 269 -20.56 18.66 -26.73
CA LEU A 269 -19.09 18.57 -26.70
C LEU A 269 -18.41 19.52 -25.68
N ASN A 270 -19.14 20.02 -24.69
CA ASN A 270 -18.55 20.86 -23.62
C ASN A 270 -18.93 20.40 -22.21
N ILE A 271 -18.89 19.10 -21.95
CA ILE A 271 -18.83 18.56 -20.60
C ILE A 271 -17.82 17.40 -20.63
N TRP A 272 -16.84 17.48 -19.72
CA TRP A 272 -15.65 16.63 -19.49
C TRP A 272 -14.34 17.14 -20.10
#